data_AF-A0A843ES19-F1
#
_entry.id   AF-A0A843ES19-F1
#
_cell.length_a   1.000
_cell.length_b   1.000
_cell.length_c   1.000
_cell.angle_alpha   90.00
_cell.angle_beta   90.00
_cell.angle_gamma   90.00
#
_symmetry.space_group_name_H-M   'P 1'
#
loop_
_entity.id
_entity.type
_entity.pdbx_description
1 polymer ?
#
loop_
_entity_poly.entity_id
_entity_poly.type
_entity_poly.pdbx_seq_one_letter_code
_entity_poly.pdbx_strand_id
1 'polypeptide(L)'
;MADDSIYEIDSQGDLNIPSSDVSVSDSFLTSSEPSDVELGDSEIDDGKFSTLQDKIDGLGDGETLHLSNDYSNDGLTEGIIISKNIRIEGNGYKLDALNKSRIFTITDSKTVALNNIVFMNGFSGDNGGAIYFDSLSNSNFTNLTFINNHAENHGGAIYIEGDCSFNNFTNVNLKSNTALRGGGIYFAASVMNNTLDFVASQNHVENFSGAVFFVDGNALYNIIKGEYKDNHADHCAGVLYIHGDAIGNLLEGDFENNTGLSETGGVLTLMGTASNNTFIGSFYNNSARIGGVLYFYLPSFNNTIIADFINNSATKSGSAIYFRGSPSNFIINSSFIDNKAPAYCLNVTSNSRTIKALLIGNNSVANAFNSPDIDNLVFDNVTYWGENGLVNTDDILPIIGVGSGQKIILEIYKDNKLAYKISNITDKNGIALLNYPQLDPGNYTYLVYHEDNSYYGYIEQSGNISIPKIASKIIAKNKSFNLISSTKIYSIVLKDNNNKVLKNKKVILKL
;
A
#
# COMPACT_ATOMS: atom_id res chain seq x y z
N MET A 1 44.96 56.53 4.84
CA MET A 1 45.71 57.11 3.70
C MET A 1 46.52 55.96 3.16
N ALA A 2 46.11 55.44 2.01
CA ALA A 2 46.71 54.29 1.35
C ALA A 2 48.07 54.69 0.77
N ASP A 3 49.06 53.81 0.92
CA ASP A 3 50.40 53.94 0.35
C ASP A 3 50.45 53.11 -0.93
N ASP A 4 50.42 53.80 -2.07
CA ASP A 4 50.45 53.23 -3.42
C ASP A 4 51.90 52.83 -3.77
N SER A 5 52.23 51.55 -3.61
CA SER A 5 53.46 50.98 -4.18
C SER A 5 53.15 50.45 -5.60
N ILE A 6 53.63 51.19 -6.60
CA ILE A 6 53.50 50.87 -8.02
C ILE A 6 54.50 49.77 -8.38
N TYR A 7 54.00 48.61 -8.81
CA TYR A 7 54.80 47.54 -9.43
C TYR A 7 54.83 47.78 -10.95
N GLU A 8 56.00 48.02 -11.53
CA GLU A 8 56.18 48.08 -12.98
C GLU A 8 56.39 46.66 -13.54
N ILE A 9 55.51 46.28 -14.48
CA ILE A 9 55.59 45.05 -15.27
C ILE A 9 56.37 45.38 -16.54
N ASP A 10 57.38 44.59 -16.89
CA ASP A 10 58.13 44.82 -18.12
C ASP A 10 57.32 44.42 -19.38
N SER A 11 57.83 44.77 -20.56
CA SER A 11 57.14 44.55 -21.84
C SER A 11 56.94 43.07 -22.23
N GLN A 12 57.28 42.12 -21.36
CA GLN A 12 57.05 40.69 -21.55
C GLN A 12 56.23 40.02 -20.43
N GLY A 13 55.86 40.77 -19.37
CA GLY A 13 54.85 40.34 -18.40
C GLY A 13 55.38 39.75 -17.09
N ASP A 14 56.68 39.84 -16.79
CA ASP A 14 57.27 39.28 -15.57
C ASP A 14 57.51 40.33 -14.47
N LEU A 15 57.39 39.89 -13.20
CA LEU A 15 57.50 40.71 -11.98
C LEU A 15 58.94 40.69 -11.44
N ASN A 16 59.59 41.86 -11.43
CA ASN A 16 61.01 42.00 -11.09
C ASN A 16 61.18 42.44 -9.62
N ILE A 17 61.67 41.56 -8.73
CA ILE A 17 61.99 41.87 -7.33
C ILE A 17 63.52 41.90 -7.15
N PRO A 18 64.14 43.01 -6.69
CA PRO A 18 65.59 43.09 -6.53
C PRO A 18 66.09 42.33 -5.29
N SER A 19 67.08 41.47 -5.47
CA SER A 19 67.86 40.83 -4.40
C SER A 19 68.88 41.80 -3.80
N SER A 20 68.85 42.03 -2.49
CA SER A 20 69.93 42.72 -1.76
C SER A 20 70.55 41.83 -0.69
N ASP A 21 71.85 41.59 -0.85
CA ASP A 21 72.79 41.02 0.10
C ASP A 21 72.77 41.73 1.47
N VAL A 22 72.73 40.94 2.56
CA VAL A 22 73.23 41.38 3.88
C VAL A 22 74.06 40.26 4.50
N SER A 23 75.31 40.59 4.79
CA SER A 23 76.37 39.76 5.37
C SER A 23 76.15 39.37 6.84
N VAL A 24 76.62 38.17 7.16
CA VAL A 24 76.57 37.44 8.45
C VAL A 24 77.43 38.08 9.55
N SER A 25 76.96 38.01 10.81
CA SER A 25 77.83 38.06 12.00
C SER A 25 77.66 36.78 12.82
N ASP A 26 78.72 35.96 12.86
CA ASP A 26 78.87 34.81 13.76
C ASP A 26 79.12 35.27 15.20
N SER A 27 78.31 34.82 16.16
CA SER A 27 78.82 34.29 17.43
C SER A 27 77.71 33.64 18.27
N PHE A 28 78.06 32.48 18.84
CA PHE A 28 77.36 31.61 19.80
C PHE A 28 76.60 30.38 19.26
N LEU A 29 77.33 29.25 19.22
CA LEU A 29 77.06 27.96 19.92
C LEU A 29 75.63 27.39 19.78
N THR A 30 75.33 26.17 19.31
CA THR A 30 76.00 24.86 19.36
C THR A 30 75.34 23.91 18.35
N SER A 31 76.07 22.86 17.97
CA SER A 31 75.63 21.73 17.14
C SER A 31 74.31 21.05 17.58
N SER A 32 73.39 20.90 16.64
CA SER A 32 72.55 19.71 16.49
C SER A 32 72.43 19.44 15.00
N GLU A 33 72.77 18.23 14.58
CA GLU A 33 72.46 17.74 13.23
C GLU A 33 70.98 17.99 12.91
N PRO A 34 70.60 18.29 11.66
CA PRO A 34 69.19 18.29 11.31
C PRO A 34 68.72 16.84 11.46
N SER A 35 67.91 16.59 12.48
CA SER A 35 67.04 15.44 12.52
C SER A 35 66.31 15.40 11.18
N ASP A 36 66.46 14.30 10.45
CA ASP A 36 65.56 13.95 9.37
C ASP A 36 64.14 14.23 9.86
N VAL A 37 63.51 15.23 9.26
CA VAL A 37 62.07 15.39 9.38
C VAL A 37 61.53 14.21 8.61
N GLU A 38 61.24 13.11 9.32
CA GLU A 38 60.21 12.18 8.88
C GLU A 38 58.99 13.04 8.61
N LEU A 39 58.77 13.34 7.32
CA LEU A 39 57.46 13.62 6.80
C LEU A 39 56.66 12.38 7.18
N GLY A 40 55.99 12.43 8.33
CA GLY A 40 55.10 11.36 8.76
C GLY A 40 54.20 11.05 7.57
N ASP A 41 54.25 9.79 7.12
CA ASP A 41 53.39 9.29 6.06
C ASP A 41 51.97 9.74 6.40
N SER A 42 51.47 10.76 5.69
CA SER A 42 50.04 11.02 5.69
C SER A 42 49.46 9.76 5.10
N GLU A 43 48.84 8.90 5.92
CA GLU A 43 48.20 7.67 5.48
C GLU A 43 47.44 7.97 4.19
N ILE A 44 47.89 7.36 3.09
CA ILE A 44 47.26 7.53 1.80
C ILE A 44 45.85 6.98 1.96
N ASP A 45 44.85 7.85 1.87
CA ASP A 45 43.45 7.46 1.87
C ASP A 45 43.12 6.80 0.52
N ASP A 46 43.47 5.53 0.40
CA ASP A 46 43.38 4.74 -0.83
C ASP A 46 41.94 4.32 -1.20
N GLY A 47 40.95 4.72 -0.38
CA GLY A 47 39.55 4.42 -0.59
C GLY A 47 39.20 2.95 -0.37
N LYS A 48 39.91 2.27 0.54
CA LYS A 48 39.61 0.88 0.91
C LYS A 48 38.94 0.74 2.27
N PHE A 49 38.11 -0.31 2.40
CA PHE A 49 37.44 -0.61 3.67
C PHE A 49 38.45 -0.92 4.78
N SER A 50 39.56 -1.60 4.46
CA SER A 50 40.66 -1.83 5.41
C SER A 50 41.23 -0.50 5.96
N THR A 51 41.55 0.45 5.10
CA THR A 51 42.03 1.78 5.52
C THR A 51 40.98 2.58 6.28
N LEU A 52 39.69 2.44 5.93
CA LEU A 52 38.60 3.04 6.72
C LEU A 52 38.45 2.39 8.10
N GLN A 53 38.66 1.07 8.21
CA GLN A 53 38.71 0.37 9.49
C GLN A 53 39.84 0.92 10.37
N ASP A 54 41.05 1.06 9.83
CA ASP A 54 42.21 1.60 10.58
C ASP A 54 41.92 3.01 11.12
N LYS A 55 41.28 3.87 10.31
CA LYS A 55 40.85 5.20 10.74
C LYS A 55 39.85 5.14 11.90
N ILE A 56 38.88 4.24 11.86
CA ILE A 56 37.88 4.05 12.92
C ILE A 56 38.55 3.49 14.19
N ASP A 57 39.49 2.57 14.03
CA ASP A 57 40.25 1.97 15.13
C ASP A 57 41.16 3.00 15.83
N GLY A 58 41.64 4.00 15.08
CA GLY A 58 42.42 5.13 15.62
C GLY A 58 41.61 6.15 16.44
N LEU A 59 40.28 6.20 16.30
CA LEU A 59 39.45 7.19 17.00
C LEU A 59 39.30 6.91 18.49
N GLY A 60 39.20 7.98 19.29
CA GLY A 60 38.68 7.94 20.64
C GLY A 60 37.15 7.76 20.70
N ASP A 61 36.63 7.39 21.87
CA ASP A 61 35.17 7.35 22.10
C ASP A 61 34.60 8.76 22.07
N GLY A 62 33.51 8.94 21.34
CA GLY A 62 32.83 10.21 21.09
C GLY A 62 33.41 11.04 19.93
N GLU A 63 34.51 10.61 19.31
CA GLU A 63 35.15 11.36 18.23
C GLU A 63 34.39 11.29 16.90
N THR A 64 34.70 12.24 16.02
CA THR A 64 34.09 12.36 14.69
C THR A 64 35.09 12.03 13.60
N LEU A 65 34.72 11.09 12.73
CA LEU A 65 35.41 10.82 11.48
C LEU A 65 34.78 11.63 10.35
N HIS A 66 35.61 12.29 9.54
CA HIS A 66 35.16 12.88 8.28
C HIS A 66 35.68 12.04 7.12
N LEU A 67 34.78 11.51 6.31
CA LEU A 67 35.16 10.79 5.09
C LEU A 67 35.74 11.78 4.09
N SER A 68 36.81 11.35 3.41
CA SER A 68 37.55 12.12 2.41
C SER A 68 37.61 11.46 1.03
N ASN A 69 37.05 10.26 0.89
CA ASN A 69 37.06 9.50 -0.36
C ASN A 69 35.83 8.60 -0.46
N ASP A 70 35.54 8.09 -1.67
CA ASP A 70 34.70 6.91 -1.83
C ASP A 70 35.50 5.69 -1.36
N TYR A 71 34.87 4.80 -0.59
CA TYR A 71 35.48 3.58 -0.08
C TYR A 71 34.89 2.33 -0.72
N SER A 72 35.74 1.35 -1.00
CA SER A 72 35.36 0.10 -1.65
C SER A 72 35.91 -1.12 -0.91
N ASN A 73 35.14 -2.21 -0.87
CA ASN A 73 35.60 -3.46 -0.26
C ASN A 73 36.77 -4.08 -1.06
N ASP A 74 37.90 -4.27 -0.38
CA ASP A 74 39.17 -4.82 -0.86
C ASP A 74 39.45 -6.27 -0.39
N GLY A 75 38.47 -6.94 0.21
CA GLY A 75 38.57 -8.31 0.72
C GLY A 75 38.11 -8.47 2.17
N LEU A 76 37.61 -7.40 2.80
CA LEU A 76 37.15 -7.42 4.19
C LEU A 76 35.78 -8.11 4.30
N THR A 77 35.76 -9.39 4.69
CA THR A 77 34.57 -10.26 4.62
C THR A 77 33.48 -9.92 5.64
N GLU A 78 33.85 -9.39 6.80
CA GLU A 78 32.91 -9.00 7.86
C GLU A 78 32.45 -7.54 7.75
N GLY A 79 32.93 -6.82 6.72
CA GLY A 79 32.80 -5.38 6.64
C GLY A 79 33.60 -4.65 7.72
N ILE A 80 33.27 -3.39 7.92
CA ILE A 80 33.90 -2.51 8.90
C ILE A 80 33.18 -2.66 10.25
N ILE A 81 33.92 -2.92 11.31
CA ILE A 81 33.44 -3.09 12.66
C ILE A 81 33.53 -1.76 13.41
N ILE A 82 32.43 -1.35 14.03
CA ILE A 82 32.35 -0.16 14.88
C ILE A 82 31.99 -0.61 16.29
N SER A 83 32.95 -0.51 17.21
CA SER A 83 32.83 -0.91 18.62
C SER A 83 32.97 0.28 19.58
N LYS A 84 32.83 1.51 19.07
CA LYS A 84 32.96 2.77 19.81
C LYS A 84 31.77 3.67 19.52
N ASN A 85 31.47 4.56 20.47
CA ASN A 85 30.53 5.64 20.21
C ASN A 85 31.24 6.64 19.29
N ILE A 86 30.78 6.82 18.07
CA ILE A 86 31.44 7.73 17.12
C ILE A 86 30.42 8.44 16.24
N ARG A 87 30.87 9.52 15.62
CA ARG A 87 30.15 10.19 14.53
C ARG A 87 30.91 9.99 13.22
N ILE A 88 30.20 9.69 12.14
CA ILE A 88 30.77 9.65 10.79
C ILE A 88 30.07 10.68 9.92
N GLU A 89 30.85 11.66 9.47
CA GLU A 89 30.48 12.69 8.52
C GLU A 89 30.90 12.24 7.12
N GLY A 90 29.93 11.76 6.35
CA GLY A 90 30.17 11.13 5.06
C GLY A 90 30.45 12.09 3.92
N ASN A 91 30.08 13.37 4.02
CA ASN A 91 30.27 14.37 2.96
C ASN A 91 29.71 13.96 1.58
N GLY A 92 28.79 13.00 1.51
CA GLY A 92 28.20 12.47 0.29
C GLY A 92 29.00 11.34 -0.36
N TYR A 93 30.10 10.91 0.27
CA TYR A 93 30.92 9.80 -0.22
C TYR A 93 30.20 8.45 -0.09
N LYS A 94 30.63 7.52 -0.94
CA LYS A 94 30.06 6.17 -1.07
C LYS A 94 30.89 5.16 -0.30
N LEU A 95 30.20 4.19 0.28
CA LEU A 95 30.75 2.96 0.81
C LEU A 95 30.18 1.81 -0.03
N ASP A 96 30.99 1.27 -0.94
CA ASP A 96 30.61 0.22 -1.88
C ASP A 96 31.20 -1.13 -1.47
N ALA A 97 30.36 -2.03 -0.98
CA ALA A 97 30.79 -3.37 -0.57
C ALA A 97 30.96 -4.34 -1.75
N LEU A 98 30.64 -3.94 -2.98
CA LEU A 98 30.80 -4.74 -4.21
C LEU A 98 30.15 -6.14 -4.15
N ASN A 99 29.09 -6.28 -3.36
CA ASN A 99 28.40 -7.53 -3.05
C ASN A 99 29.29 -8.58 -2.36
N LYS A 100 30.32 -8.16 -1.61
CA LYS A 100 31.30 -9.06 -0.97
C LYS A 100 31.14 -9.19 0.54
N SER A 101 30.51 -8.22 1.19
CA SER A 101 30.34 -8.19 2.64
C SER A 101 29.23 -7.23 3.05
N ARG A 102 28.88 -7.28 4.34
CA ARG A 102 28.24 -6.16 5.02
C ARG A 102 29.12 -4.92 4.97
N ILE A 103 28.56 -3.71 5.04
CA ILE A 103 29.37 -2.48 5.12
C ILE A 103 29.76 -2.20 6.57
N PHE A 104 28.79 -2.02 7.48
CA PHE A 104 29.04 -1.76 8.90
C PHE A 104 28.46 -2.85 9.81
N THR A 105 29.26 -3.31 10.75
CA THR A 105 28.83 -4.13 11.89
C THR A 105 29.03 -3.31 13.17
N ILE A 106 27.93 -2.89 13.78
CA ILE A 106 27.95 -2.08 15.01
C ILE A 106 27.62 -3.01 16.18
N THR A 107 28.60 -3.17 17.07
CA THR A 107 28.53 -4.11 18.20
C THR A 107 28.49 -3.35 19.53
N ASP A 108 28.22 -4.08 20.62
CA ASP A 108 28.30 -3.57 22.01
C ASP A 108 27.40 -2.36 22.30
N SER A 109 26.28 -2.28 21.57
CA SER A 109 25.18 -1.34 21.76
C SER A 109 25.64 0.11 21.74
N LYS A 110 26.58 0.40 20.83
CA LYS A 110 27.20 1.71 20.71
C LYS A 110 26.27 2.72 20.07
N THR A 111 26.39 3.96 20.53
CA THR A 111 25.69 5.09 19.93
C THR A 111 26.50 5.58 18.73
N VAL A 112 25.93 5.46 17.54
CA VAL A 112 26.59 5.89 16.29
C VAL A 112 25.75 6.96 15.63
N ALA A 113 26.39 8.07 15.24
CA ALA A 113 25.75 9.09 14.42
C ALA A 113 26.31 9.05 13.00
N LEU A 114 25.45 8.86 12.01
CA LEU A 114 25.83 8.78 10.60
C LEU A 114 25.17 9.92 9.83
N ASN A 115 25.97 10.68 9.07
CA ASN A 115 25.46 11.80 8.29
C ASN A 115 25.99 11.79 6.85
N ASN A 116 25.11 11.96 5.87
CA ASN A 116 25.46 12.18 4.46
C ASN A 116 26.37 11.10 3.86
N ILE A 117 25.95 9.83 3.93
CA ILE A 117 26.69 8.66 3.41
C ILE A 117 25.81 7.88 2.44
N VAL A 118 26.42 7.38 1.36
CA VAL A 118 25.78 6.42 0.44
C VAL A 118 26.33 5.02 0.69
N PHE A 119 25.48 4.12 1.20
CA PHE A 119 25.76 2.69 1.38
C PHE A 119 25.26 1.92 0.18
N MET A 120 26.14 1.17 -0.50
CA MET A 120 25.72 0.42 -1.67
C MET A 120 26.35 -0.94 -1.86
N ASN A 121 25.60 -1.83 -2.52
CA ASN A 121 26.00 -3.19 -2.85
C ASN A 121 26.52 -3.97 -1.61
N GLY A 122 25.95 -3.70 -0.44
CA GLY A 122 26.13 -4.50 0.77
C GLY A 122 25.56 -5.91 0.58
N PHE A 123 26.26 -6.92 1.05
CA PHE A 123 25.83 -8.31 0.98
C PHE A 123 26.10 -9.04 2.30
N SER A 124 25.06 -9.64 2.88
CA SER A 124 25.22 -10.58 4.00
C SER A 124 24.53 -11.90 3.67
N GLY A 125 25.24 -13.02 3.85
CA GLY A 125 24.63 -14.36 3.85
C GLY A 125 23.73 -14.62 5.06
N ASP A 126 23.54 -13.63 5.92
CA ASP A 126 22.65 -13.71 7.08
C ASP A 126 21.80 -12.43 7.19
N ASN A 127 22.13 -11.52 8.10
CA ASN A 127 21.31 -10.33 8.40
C ASN A 127 22.06 -9.02 8.15
N GLY A 128 21.34 -7.97 7.74
CA GLY A 128 21.87 -6.63 7.57
C GLY A 128 22.83 -6.53 6.39
N GLY A 129 22.31 -6.30 5.18
CA GLY A 129 23.14 -6.26 3.98
C GLY A 129 24.10 -5.08 3.97
N ALA A 130 23.67 -3.88 4.39
CA ALA A 130 24.55 -2.74 4.59
C ALA A 130 25.01 -2.64 6.04
N ILE A 131 24.07 -2.60 7.00
CA ILE A 131 24.37 -2.32 8.40
C ILE A 131 23.69 -3.34 9.31
N TYR A 132 24.45 -3.80 10.29
CA TYR A 132 23.98 -4.57 11.42
C TYR A 132 24.15 -3.77 12.71
N PHE A 133 23.11 -3.74 13.52
CA PHE A 133 23.14 -3.24 14.90
C PHE A 133 22.77 -4.37 15.87
N ASP A 134 23.56 -4.56 16.92
CA ASP A 134 23.19 -5.44 18.04
C ASP A 134 22.03 -4.87 18.86
N SER A 135 22.00 -3.56 19.07
CA SER A 135 20.86 -2.78 19.53
C SER A 135 21.04 -1.33 19.10
N LEU A 136 19.97 -0.53 19.16
CA LEU A 136 20.04 0.84 18.69
C LEU A 136 19.32 1.81 19.60
N SER A 137 20.08 2.70 20.24
CA SER A 137 19.47 3.77 21.04
C SER A 137 20.18 5.11 20.90
N ASN A 138 19.41 6.19 21.11
CA ASN A 138 19.91 7.56 21.20
C ASN A 138 20.79 8.01 20.02
N SER A 139 20.56 7.42 18.83
CA SER A 139 21.39 7.62 17.65
C SER A 139 20.72 8.51 16.61
N ASN A 140 21.53 9.20 15.81
CA ASN A 140 21.07 10.14 14.79
C ASN A 140 21.58 9.72 13.41
N PHE A 141 20.65 9.52 12.48
CA PHE A 141 20.90 9.12 11.11
C PHE A 141 20.31 10.16 10.17
N THR A 142 21.15 10.82 9.38
CA THR A 142 20.71 11.96 8.57
C THR A 142 21.26 11.88 7.15
N ASN A 143 20.42 12.11 6.15
CA ASN A 143 20.81 12.14 4.74
C ASN A 143 21.56 10.85 4.31
N LEU A 144 21.02 9.69 4.66
CA LEU A 144 21.63 8.41 4.32
C LEU A 144 20.94 7.81 3.11
N THR A 145 21.70 7.19 2.22
CA THR A 145 21.14 6.48 1.07
C THR A 145 21.64 5.04 1.06
N PHE A 146 20.73 4.08 0.96
CA PHE A 146 21.00 2.65 0.89
C PHE A 146 20.53 2.10 -0.46
N ILE A 147 21.46 1.66 -1.30
CA ILE A 147 21.19 1.23 -2.68
C ILE A 147 21.65 -0.21 -2.91
N ASN A 148 20.76 -1.06 -3.41
CA ASN A 148 21.09 -2.43 -3.83
C ASN A 148 21.78 -3.26 -2.74
N ASN A 149 21.40 -3.06 -1.47
CA ASN A 149 21.92 -3.90 -0.40
C ASN A 149 21.05 -5.16 -0.25
N HIS A 150 21.71 -6.28 -0.01
CA HIS A 150 21.09 -7.59 0.03
C HIS A 150 21.47 -8.36 1.30
N ALA A 151 20.49 -8.94 1.98
CA ALA A 151 20.69 -9.91 3.04
C ALA A 151 19.90 -11.19 2.72
N GLU A 152 20.50 -12.37 2.89
CA GLU A 152 19.79 -13.62 2.60
C GLU A 152 18.60 -13.85 3.56
N ASN A 153 18.68 -13.36 4.81
CA ASN A 153 17.63 -13.56 5.83
C ASN A 153 16.86 -12.28 6.15
N HIS A 154 17.44 -11.33 6.87
CA HIS A 154 16.71 -10.18 7.41
C HIS A 154 17.42 -8.85 7.19
N GLY A 155 16.67 -7.81 6.83
CA GLY A 155 17.17 -6.43 6.76
C GLY A 155 18.10 -6.21 5.57
N GLY A 156 17.53 -6.07 4.37
CA GLY A 156 18.31 -5.95 3.13
C GLY A 156 19.30 -4.78 3.18
N ALA A 157 18.88 -3.63 3.70
CA ALA A 157 19.80 -2.57 4.08
C ALA A 157 20.22 -2.68 5.55
N ILE A 158 19.26 -2.62 6.48
CA ILE A 158 19.54 -2.48 7.91
C ILE A 158 18.88 -3.62 8.68
N TYR A 159 19.65 -4.26 9.54
CA TYR A 159 19.13 -5.17 10.56
C TYR A 159 19.47 -4.64 11.95
N ILE A 160 18.47 -4.63 12.83
CA ILE A 160 18.62 -4.28 14.25
C ILE A 160 18.15 -5.48 15.07
N GLU A 161 19.07 -6.10 15.80
CA GLU A 161 18.81 -7.31 16.58
C GLU A 161 18.02 -7.03 17.87
N GLY A 162 18.52 -6.07 18.66
CA GLY A 162 17.94 -5.67 19.93
C GLY A 162 16.91 -4.57 19.80
N ASP A 163 16.54 -3.98 20.94
CA ASP A 163 15.57 -2.90 20.97
C ASP A 163 16.08 -1.66 20.22
N CYS A 164 15.15 -0.98 19.55
CA CYS A 164 15.39 0.26 18.82
C CYS A 164 14.62 1.39 19.51
N SER A 165 15.30 2.30 20.21
CA SER A 165 14.62 3.36 20.97
C SER A 165 15.29 4.74 20.96
N PHE A 166 14.46 5.78 20.96
CA PHE A 166 14.91 7.18 21.03
C PHE A 166 15.87 7.59 19.91
N ASN A 167 15.70 7.01 18.72
CA ASN A 167 16.52 7.33 17.55
C ASN A 167 15.80 8.32 16.64
N ASN A 168 16.59 9.08 15.89
CA ASN A 168 16.11 9.97 14.85
C ASN A 168 16.73 9.60 13.50
N PHE A 169 15.89 9.14 12.59
CA PHE A 169 16.20 8.94 11.18
C PHE A 169 15.53 10.08 10.42
N THR A 170 16.33 10.87 9.70
CA THR A 170 15.86 12.03 8.95
C THR A 170 16.39 11.96 7.52
N ASN A 171 15.50 12.04 6.54
CA ASN A 171 15.86 11.94 5.13
C ASN A 171 16.72 10.70 4.82
N VAL A 172 16.22 9.52 5.15
CA VAL A 172 16.90 8.26 4.86
C VAL A 172 16.23 7.56 3.68
N ASN A 173 17.00 7.34 2.61
CA ASN A 173 16.52 6.77 1.36
C ASN A 173 16.92 5.29 1.23
N LEU A 174 15.93 4.42 1.08
CA LEU A 174 16.07 2.97 0.87
C LEU A 174 15.63 2.65 -0.55
N LYS A 175 16.57 2.29 -1.43
CA LYS A 175 16.29 1.98 -2.82
C LYS A 175 16.78 0.60 -3.22
N SER A 176 15.88 -0.20 -3.78
CA SER A 176 16.22 -1.50 -4.40
C SER A 176 16.97 -2.45 -3.46
N ASN A 177 16.67 -2.38 -2.16
CA ASN A 177 17.23 -3.32 -1.18
C ASN A 177 16.38 -4.58 -1.15
N THR A 178 16.99 -5.71 -0.79
CA THR A 178 16.35 -7.03 -0.87
C THR A 178 16.73 -7.92 0.30
N ALA A 179 15.74 -8.59 0.88
CA ALA A 179 15.93 -9.66 1.86
C ALA A 179 14.71 -10.58 1.91
N LEU A 180 14.83 -11.72 2.58
CA LEU A 180 13.71 -12.62 2.85
C LEU A 180 12.66 -11.99 3.78
N ARG A 181 13.07 -11.12 4.72
CA ARG A 181 12.18 -10.20 5.44
C ARG A 181 12.86 -8.86 5.72
N GLY A 182 12.08 -7.78 5.71
CA GLY A 182 12.65 -6.44 5.92
C GLY A 182 13.51 -6.04 4.73
N GLY A 183 12.92 -5.98 3.53
CA GLY A 183 13.66 -5.71 2.29
C GLY A 183 14.52 -4.44 2.39
N GLY A 184 14.01 -3.42 3.10
CA GLY A 184 14.80 -2.28 3.57
C GLY A 184 15.35 -2.51 4.98
N ILE A 185 14.47 -2.54 5.98
CA ILE A 185 14.85 -2.60 7.40
C ILE A 185 14.11 -3.73 8.13
N TYR A 186 14.83 -4.45 8.97
CA TYR A 186 14.27 -5.42 9.91
C TYR A 186 14.62 -5.04 11.35
N PHE A 187 13.59 -4.97 12.20
CA PHE A 187 13.69 -4.80 13.64
C PHE A 187 13.30 -6.12 14.30
N ALA A 188 14.26 -6.82 14.90
CA ALA A 188 14.03 -8.12 15.52
C ALA A 188 13.41 -8.03 16.94
N ALA A 189 13.44 -6.84 17.54
CA ALA A 189 12.82 -6.57 18.83
C ALA A 189 11.88 -5.35 18.76
N SER A 190 11.61 -4.71 19.91
CA SER A 190 10.64 -3.62 19.98
C SER A 190 11.22 -2.30 19.46
N VAL A 191 10.37 -1.51 18.82
CA VAL A 191 10.69 -0.20 18.26
C VAL A 191 9.88 0.85 19.03
N MET A 192 10.54 1.75 19.75
CA MET A 192 9.88 2.66 20.68
C MET A 192 10.41 4.10 20.67
N ASN A 193 9.53 5.09 20.66
CA ASN A 193 9.88 6.51 20.76
C ASN A 193 10.88 6.99 19.69
N ASN A 194 10.82 6.43 18.48
CA ASN A 194 11.67 6.85 17.37
C ASN A 194 10.96 7.86 16.47
N THR A 195 11.74 8.72 15.81
CA THR A 195 11.31 9.45 14.61
C THR A 195 11.99 8.81 13.40
N LEU A 196 11.16 8.33 12.47
CA LEU A 196 11.55 7.48 11.35
C LEU A 196 11.08 8.12 10.05
N ASP A 197 11.89 8.98 9.45
CA ASP A 197 11.58 9.65 8.18
C ASP A 197 12.34 8.99 7.02
N PHE A 198 11.59 8.23 6.21
CA PHE A 198 12.12 7.36 5.17
C PHE A 198 11.53 7.67 3.79
N VAL A 199 12.37 7.56 2.77
CA VAL A 199 11.93 7.41 1.38
C VAL A 199 12.26 5.98 0.97
N ALA A 200 11.26 5.16 0.66
CA ALA A 200 11.49 3.77 0.28
C ALA A 200 10.93 3.50 -1.11
N SER A 201 11.79 3.10 -2.04
CA SER A 201 11.36 2.79 -3.41
C SER A 201 11.94 1.50 -3.96
N GLN A 202 11.11 0.76 -4.70
CA GLN A 202 11.52 -0.44 -5.44
C GLN A 202 12.21 -1.50 -4.56
N ASN A 203 11.94 -1.50 -3.26
CA ASN A 203 12.46 -2.52 -2.37
C ASN A 203 11.61 -3.79 -2.54
N HIS A 204 12.28 -4.93 -2.51
CA HIS A 204 11.67 -6.22 -2.81
C HIS A 204 11.92 -7.19 -1.64
N VAL A 205 10.90 -7.99 -1.33
CA VAL A 205 11.01 -9.09 -0.37
C VAL A 205 10.80 -10.41 -1.11
N GLU A 206 11.84 -11.24 -1.12
CA GLU A 206 11.86 -12.54 -1.80
C GLU A 206 11.37 -13.64 -0.85
N ASN A 207 10.25 -14.30 -1.17
CA ASN A 207 9.71 -15.46 -0.43
C ASN A 207 9.40 -15.23 1.08
N PHE A 208 8.31 -15.80 1.59
CA PHE A 208 7.84 -15.66 2.97
C PHE A 208 7.40 -14.24 3.42
N SER A 209 6.57 -14.21 4.46
CA SER A 209 6.64 -13.39 5.68
C SER A 209 6.99 -11.88 5.68
N GLY A 210 7.67 -11.27 4.71
CA GLY A 210 8.34 -9.98 4.92
C GLY A 210 7.69 -8.74 4.30
N ALA A 211 7.94 -7.58 4.89
CA ALA A 211 7.65 -6.25 4.35
C ALA A 211 8.96 -5.46 4.13
N VAL A 212 8.91 -4.28 3.50
CA VAL A 212 10.11 -3.42 3.40
C VAL A 212 10.63 -3.03 4.77
N PHE A 213 9.71 -2.68 5.67
CA PHE A 213 9.93 -2.47 7.09
C PHE A 213 9.24 -3.57 7.87
N PHE A 214 10.01 -4.37 8.60
CA PHE A 214 9.46 -5.47 9.39
C PHE A 214 9.81 -5.29 10.85
N VAL A 215 8.80 -5.26 11.72
CA VAL A 215 8.94 -5.20 13.18
C VAL A 215 8.45 -6.51 13.76
N ASP A 216 9.36 -7.33 14.28
CA ASP A 216 9.01 -8.61 14.91
C ASP A 216 8.55 -8.44 16.38
N GLY A 217 8.92 -7.30 17.00
CA GLY A 217 8.45 -6.89 18.32
C GLY A 217 7.24 -5.95 18.29
N ASN A 218 7.09 -5.16 19.36
CA ASN A 218 6.07 -4.12 19.45
C ASN A 218 6.53 -2.82 18.79
N ALA A 219 5.59 -2.04 18.26
CA ALA A 219 5.83 -0.67 17.79
C ALA A 219 5.08 0.31 18.70
N LEU A 220 5.81 1.07 19.53
CA LEU A 220 5.21 1.94 20.54
C LEU A 220 5.65 3.40 20.39
N TYR A 221 4.69 4.32 20.25
CA TYR A 221 4.93 5.76 20.28
C TYR A 221 5.95 6.26 19.24
N ASN A 222 6.02 5.60 18.08
CA ASN A 222 6.89 6.03 17.00
C ASN A 222 6.20 7.06 16.11
N ILE A 223 7.01 7.94 15.53
CA ILE A 223 6.62 8.81 14.44
C ILE A 223 7.25 8.22 13.18
N ILE A 224 6.44 7.68 12.28
CA ILE A 224 6.86 7.07 11.03
C ILE A 224 6.38 7.99 9.90
N LYS A 225 7.33 8.55 9.17
CA LYS A 225 7.11 9.52 8.10
C LYS A 225 7.71 9.04 6.81
N GLY A 226 7.13 9.43 5.68
CA GLY A 226 7.82 9.16 4.43
C GLY A 226 7.02 9.09 3.15
N GLU A 227 7.75 8.71 2.11
CA GLU A 227 7.23 8.38 0.78
C GLU A 227 7.60 6.93 0.45
N TYR A 228 6.60 6.12 0.11
CA TYR A 228 6.73 4.69 -0.11
C TYR A 228 6.19 4.33 -1.48
N LYS A 229 7.07 4.05 -2.43
CA LYS A 229 6.70 3.87 -3.85
C LYS A 229 7.19 2.57 -4.45
N ASP A 230 6.31 1.89 -5.19
CA ASP A 230 6.64 0.70 -5.98
C ASP A 230 7.33 -0.39 -5.12
N ASN A 231 7.00 -0.48 -3.83
CA ASN A 231 7.53 -1.52 -2.97
C ASN A 231 6.69 -2.79 -3.06
N HIS A 232 7.35 -3.93 -3.02
CA HIS A 232 6.71 -5.20 -3.31
C HIS A 232 7.12 -6.29 -2.32
N ALA A 233 6.11 -6.95 -1.74
CA ALA A 233 6.28 -8.15 -0.93
C ALA A 233 5.46 -9.31 -1.48
N ASP A 234 6.12 -10.45 -1.74
CA ASP A 234 5.48 -11.64 -2.30
C ASP A 234 4.52 -12.33 -1.32
N HIS A 235 4.79 -12.24 -0.02
CA HIS A 235 4.09 -13.02 1.00
C HIS A 235 3.87 -12.26 2.30
N CYS A 236 3.89 -10.93 2.29
CA CYS A 236 3.39 -10.11 3.41
C CYS A 236 2.90 -8.73 2.98
N ALA A 237 2.96 -7.77 3.91
CA ALA A 237 2.67 -6.38 3.65
C ALA A 237 3.69 -5.75 2.71
N GLY A 238 3.21 -4.95 1.75
CA GLY A 238 4.08 -4.32 0.75
C GLY A 238 5.09 -3.33 1.33
N VAL A 239 4.77 -2.68 2.46
CA VAL A 239 5.64 -1.65 3.05
C VAL A 239 5.94 -1.91 4.51
N LEU A 240 4.93 -1.97 5.39
CA LEU A 240 5.14 -2.10 6.83
C LEU A 240 4.39 -3.31 7.39
N TYR A 241 5.11 -4.12 8.15
CA TYR A 241 4.54 -5.20 8.94
C TYR A 241 4.96 -5.06 10.40
N ILE A 242 3.98 -5.03 11.30
CA ILE A 242 4.20 -5.05 12.75
C ILE A 242 3.60 -6.35 13.30
N HIS A 243 4.45 -7.21 13.84
CA HIS A 243 4.06 -8.48 14.46
C HIS A 243 3.38 -8.24 15.82
N GLY A 244 4.05 -7.49 16.72
CA GLY A 244 3.55 -7.21 18.06
C GLY A 244 2.47 -6.14 18.08
N ASP A 245 2.22 -5.60 19.26
CA ASP A 245 1.26 -4.51 19.45
C ASP A 245 1.76 -3.22 18.80
N ALA A 246 0.83 -2.51 18.16
CA ALA A 246 1.06 -1.18 17.58
C ALA A 246 0.30 -0.15 18.42
N ILE A 247 0.99 0.60 19.27
CA ILE A 247 0.33 1.51 20.23
C ILE A 247 0.89 2.92 20.11
N GLY A 248 0.00 3.90 19.94
CA GLY A 248 0.36 5.31 20.03
C GLY A 248 1.26 5.81 18.90
N ASN A 249 1.34 5.10 17.78
CA ASN A 249 2.19 5.51 16.67
C ASN A 249 1.49 6.55 15.79
N LEU A 250 2.26 7.47 15.22
CA LEU A 250 1.87 8.33 14.12
C LEU A 250 2.49 7.76 12.83
N LEU A 251 1.66 7.41 11.85
CA LEU A 251 2.09 7.08 10.50
C LEU A 251 1.61 8.19 9.58
N GLU A 252 2.53 8.93 8.99
CA GLU A 252 2.24 10.07 8.11
C GLU A 252 3.02 9.94 6.80
N GLY A 253 2.35 9.77 5.67
CA GLY A 253 3.09 9.64 4.41
C GLY A 253 2.26 9.32 3.19
N ASP A 254 2.95 9.28 2.05
CA ASP A 254 2.38 8.93 0.76
C ASP A 254 2.82 7.52 0.34
N PHE A 255 1.84 6.70 -0.05
CA PHE A 255 2.03 5.30 -0.41
C PHE A 255 1.48 5.06 -1.81
N GLU A 256 2.37 4.85 -2.78
CA GLU A 256 2.05 4.73 -4.20
C GLU A 256 2.45 3.37 -4.78
N ASN A 257 1.51 2.69 -5.44
CA ASN A 257 1.77 1.44 -6.20
C ASN A 257 2.45 0.33 -5.38
N ASN A 258 2.25 0.28 -4.07
CA ASN A 258 2.85 -0.77 -3.27
C ASN A 258 1.98 -2.03 -3.31
N THR A 259 2.63 -3.20 -3.24
CA THR A 259 1.95 -4.49 -3.43
C THR A 259 2.30 -5.48 -2.32
N GLY A 260 1.27 -6.06 -1.68
CA GLY A 260 1.40 -7.12 -0.67
C GLY A 260 0.60 -8.38 -1.05
N LEU A 261 1.26 -9.41 -1.58
CA LEU A 261 0.59 -10.56 -2.22
C LEU A 261 0.13 -11.68 -1.25
N SER A 262 0.20 -11.49 0.07
CA SER A 262 0.01 -12.54 1.08
C SER A 262 -1.42 -12.86 1.55
N GLU A 263 -1.55 -13.95 2.30
CA GLU A 263 -2.66 -14.21 3.23
C GLU A 263 -2.81 -13.16 4.34
N THR A 264 -1.73 -12.47 4.75
CA THR A 264 -1.69 -11.59 5.93
C THR A 264 -2.10 -10.13 5.67
N GLY A 265 -2.61 -9.80 4.49
CA GLY A 265 -3.26 -8.53 4.17
C GLY A 265 -2.33 -7.33 3.93
N GLY A 266 -2.91 -6.15 3.71
CA GLY A 266 -2.36 -4.79 3.88
C GLY A 266 -1.00 -4.46 3.26
N VAL A 267 -0.86 -3.42 2.44
CA VAL A 267 0.44 -2.73 2.29
C VAL A 267 1.03 -2.31 3.65
N LEU A 268 0.15 -2.04 4.63
CA LEU A 268 0.42 -1.86 6.04
C LEU A 268 -0.35 -2.92 6.83
N THR A 269 0.37 -3.78 7.55
CA THR A 269 -0.21 -4.88 8.34
C THR A 269 0.14 -4.76 9.81
N LEU A 270 -0.90 -4.81 10.65
CA LEU A 270 -0.80 -4.78 12.11
C LEU A 270 -1.37 -6.10 12.66
N MET A 271 -0.47 -6.95 13.14
CA MET A 271 -0.84 -8.29 13.63
C MET A 271 -1.29 -8.27 15.08
N GLY A 272 -0.58 -7.54 15.95
CA GLY A 272 -0.97 -7.35 17.33
C GLY A 272 -2.12 -6.36 17.51
N THR A 273 -2.39 -6.00 18.76
CA THR A 273 -3.40 -5.00 19.09
C THR A 273 -2.98 -3.64 18.55
N ALA A 274 -3.85 -3.00 17.77
CA ALA A 274 -3.61 -1.66 17.28
C ALA A 274 -4.45 -0.65 18.08
N SER A 275 -3.81 0.22 18.85
CA SER A 275 -4.55 1.23 19.62
C SER A 275 -3.90 2.60 19.67
N ASN A 276 -4.75 3.64 19.69
CA ASN A 276 -4.32 5.04 19.77
C ASN A 276 -3.34 5.45 18.65
N ASN A 277 -3.32 4.76 17.52
CA ASN A 277 -2.48 5.14 16.38
C ASN A 277 -3.18 6.20 15.54
N THR A 278 -2.41 7.04 14.87
CA THR A 278 -2.92 8.01 13.88
C THR A 278 -2.30 7.72 12.53
N PHE A 279 -3.13 7.61 11.48
CA PHE A 279 -2.71 7.40 10.09
C PHE A 279 -3.08 8.65 9.29
N ILE A 280 -2.11 9.28 8.65
CA ILE A 280 -2.26 10.50 7.86
C ILE A 280 -1.60 10.32 6.49
N GLY A 281 -2.24 10.81 5.43
CA GLY A 281 -1.61 10.94 4.12
C GLY A 281 -2.41 10.30 2.98
N SER A 282 -1.70 9.83 1.96
CA SER A 282 -2.32 9.38 0.71
C SER A 282 -1.94 7.94 0.38
N PHE A 283 -2.92 7.15 -0.03
CA PHE A 283 -2.76 5.77 -0.44
C PHE A 283 -3.32 5.60 -1.85
N TYR A 284 -2.43 5.56 -2.84
CA TYR A 284 -2.76 5.47 -4.26
C TYR A 284 -2.29 4.17 -4.88
N ASN A 285 -3.18 3.50 -5.64
CA ASN A 285 -2.85 2.31 -6.43
C ASN A 285 -2.22 1.15 -5.65
N ASN A 286 -2.44 1.09 -4.35
CA ASN A 286 -1.89 0.00 -3.56
C ASN A 286 -2.74 -1.25 -3.75
N SER A 287 -2.10 -2.41 -3.75
CA SER A 287 -2.80 -3.67 -3.94
C SER A 287 -2.37 -4.71 -2.93
N ALA A 288 -3.34 -5.48 -2.45
CA ALA A 288 -3.08 -6.63 -1.61
C ALA A 288 -4.08 -7.75 -1.89
N ARG A 289 -3.93 -8.89 -1.22
CA ARG A 289 -5.00 -9.91 -1.24
C ARG A 289 -6.18 -9.50 -0.35
N ILE A 290 -5.91 -8.96 0.83
CA ILE A 290 -6.90 -8.57 1.84
C ILE A 290 -6.51 -7.20 2.39
N GLY A 291 -7.43 -6.23 2.51
CA GLY A 291 -7.05 -4.89 2.98
C GLY A 291 -6.07 -4.25 2.00
N GLY A 292 -6.50 -3.75 0.84
CA GLY A 292 -5.58 -3.28 -0.22
C GLY A 292 -4.53 -2.27 0.26
N VAL A 293 -4.77 -1.63 1.40
CA VAL A 293 -3.82 -0.79 2.12
C VAL A 293 -3.61 -1.26 3.57
N LEU A 294 -4.63 -1.23 4.42
CA LEU A 294 -4.51 -1.48 5.86
C LEU A 294 -5.15 -2.81 6.25
N TYR A 295 -4.44 -3.59 7.04
CA TYR A 295 -4.96 -4.82 7.62
C TYR A 295 -4.73 -4.86 9.14
N PHE A 296 -5.83 -4.96 9.88
CA PHE A 296 -5.87 -5.12 11.34
C PHE A 296 -6.27 -6.55 11.68
N TYR A 297 -5.33 -7.34 12.17
CA TYR A 297 -5.54 -8.76 12.48
C TYR A 297 -6.24 -8.98 13.84
N LEU A 298 -5.77 -8.31 14.88
CA LEU A 298 -6.39 -8.31 16.21
C LEU A 298 -7.33 -7.10 16.36
N PRO A 299 -8.14 -7.04 17.45
CA PRO A 299 -8.98 -5.88 17.72
C PRO A 299 -8.20 -4.57 17.66
N SER A 300 -8.83 -3.56 17.07
CA SER A 300 -8.27 -2.23 16.92
C SER A 300 -9.23 -1.19 17.49
N PHE A 301 -8.72 -0.26 18.29
CA PHE A 301 -9.55 0.72 18.96
C PHE A 301 -8.83 2.06 19.17
N ASN A 302 -9.59 3.15 19.16
CA ASN A 302 -9.09 4.51 19.28
C ASN A 302 -8.03 4.90 18.24
N ASN A 303 -7.98 4.21 17.11
CA ASN A 303 -7.13 4.64 16.01
C ASN A 303 -7.85 5.73 15.22
N THR A 304 -7.11 6.72 14.74
CA THR A 304 -7.62 7.82 13.91
C THR A 304 -7.03 7.69 12.51
N ILE A 305 -7.89 7.71 11.49
CA ILE A 305 -7.50 7.66 10.08
C ILE A 305 -7.93 8.97 9.42
N ILE A 306 -6.96 9.69 8.84
CA ILE A 306 -7.09 10.97 8.16
C ILE A 306 -6.37 10.87 6.82
N ALA A 307 -6.98 10.18 5.85
CA ALA A 307 -6.25 9.83 4.64
C ALA A 307 -7.13 9.67 3.40
N ASP A 308 -6.49 9.83 2.25
CA ASP A 308 -7.08 9.60 0.93
C ASP A 308 -6.71 8.21 0.43
N PHE A 309 -7.72 7.36 0.22
CA PHE A 309 -7.58 6.02 -0.32
C PHE A 309 -8.17 5.99 -1.73
N ILE A 310 -7.29 6.02 -2.74
CA ILE A 310 -7.67 6.15 -4.13
C ILE A 310 -7.14 4.98 -4.96
N ASN A 311 -8.03 4.32 -5.71
CA ASN A 311 -7.68 3.24 -6.64
C ASN A 311 -6.90 2.08 -5.99
N ASN A 312 -7.13 1.82 -4.70
CA ASN A 312 -6.53 0.67 -4.03
C ASN A 312 -7.37 -0.58 -4.30
N SER A 313 -6.74 -1.76 -4.31
CA SER A 313 -7.44 -2.99 -4.64
C SER A 313 -7.12 -4.14 -3.69
N ALA A 314 -8.11 -4.98 -3.46
CA ALA A 314 -7.93 -6.27 -2.81
C ALA A 314 -8.47 -7.39 -3.69
N THR A 315 -7.74 -8.49 -3.85
CA THR A 315 -8.23 -9.64 -4.64
C THR A 315 -9.23 -10.52 -3.88
N LYS A 316 -9.34 -10.36 -2.56
CA LYS A 316 -10.28 -11.08 -1.71
C LYS A 316 -11.29 -10.13 -1.05
N SER A 317 -10.87 -9.24 -0.15
CA SER A 317 -11.79 -8.42 0.66
C SER A 317 -11.10 -7.21 1.29
N GLY A 318 -11.84 -6.14 1.57
CA GLY A 318 -11.32 -4.87 2.11
C GLY A 318 -10.43 -4.20 1.08
N SER A 319 -10.97 -3.58 0.04
CA SER A 319 -10.17 -2.99 -1.05
C SER A 319 -9.20 -1.90 -0.59
N ALA A 320 -9.48 -1.24 0.54
CA ALA A 320 -8.56 -0.34 1.22
C ALA A 320 -8.23 -0.85 2.61
N ILE A 321 -9.25 -1.10 3.44
CA ILE A 321 -9.05 -1.40 4.87
C ILE A 321 -9.78 -2.69 5.24
N TYR A 322 -9.11 -3.54 6.00
CA TYR A 322 -9.69 -4.77 6.52
C TYR A 322 -9.50 -4.85 8.03
N PHE A 323 -10.61 -5.07 8.74
CA PHE A 323 -10.66 -5.35 10.15
C PHE A 323 -11.09 -6.80 10.36
N ARG A 324 -10.21 -7.62 10.95
CA ARG A 324 -10.55 -9.01 11.26
C ARG A 324 -11.37 -9.14 12.55
N GLY A 325 -11.02 -8.36 13.57
CA GLY A 325 -11.78 -8.25 14.83
C GLY A 325 -12.80 -7.10 14.77
N SER A 326 -13.57 -6.94 15.86
CA SER A 326 -14.51 -5.84 16.05
C SER A 326 -13.74 -4.52 16.26
N PRO A 327 -13.77 -3.57 15.31
CA PRO A 327 -13.02 -2.32 15.45
C PRO A 327 -13.79 -1.29 16.29
N SER A 328 -13.09 -0.29 16.84
CA SER A 328 -13.68 0.92 17.44
C SER A 328 -12.80 2.12 17.11
N ASN A 329 -12.81 2.54 15.85
CA ASN A 329 -11.87 3.53 15.30
C ASN A 329 -12.59 4.74 14.69
N PHE A 330 -11.85 5.82 14.51
CA PHE A 330 -12.30 7.07 13.92
C PHE A 330 -11.75 7.20 12.50
N ILE A 331 -12.64 7.39 11.53
CA ILE A 331 -12.30 7.68 10.14
C ILE A 331 -12.82 9.08 9.87
N ILE A 332 -11.91 10.05 9.79
CA ILE A 332 -12.29 11.46 9.72
C ILE A 332 -11.56 12.17 8.59
N ASN A 333 -12.18 13.16 7.95
CA ASN A 333 -11.56 13.96 6.89
C ASN A 333 -10.82 13.11 5.84
N SER A 334 -11.47 12.04 5.37
CA SER A 334 -10.87 11.00 4.54
C SER A 334 -11.64 10.82 3.24
N SER A 335 -10.99 10.29 2.21
CA SER A 335 -11.67 9.93 0.96
C SER A 335 -11.44 8.46 0.57
N PHE A 336 -12.46 7.82 0.02
CA PHE A 336 -12.43 6.42 -0.43
C PHE A 336 -12.98 6.33 -1.85
N ILE A 337 -12.11 6.51 -2.84
CA ILE A 337 -12.50 6.66 -4.24
C ILE A 337 -11.91 5.52 -5.08
N ASP A 338 -12.73 4.92 -5.93
CA ASP A 338 -12.31 3.90 -6.91
C ASP A 338 -11.55 2.71 -6.31
N ASN A 339 -11.78 2.40 -5.03
CA ASN A 339 -11.18 1.22 -4.42
C ASN A 339 -11.94 -0.03 -4.88
N LYS A 340 -11.22 -1.05 -5.31
CA LYS A 340 -11.77 -2.23 -5.99
C LYS A 340 -11.67 -3.51 -5.16
N ALA A 341 -12.79 -4.22 -5.00
CA ALA A 341 -12.83 -5.57 -4.42
C ALA A 341 -13.71 -6.50 -5.27
N PRO A 342 -13.63 -7.83 -5.08
CA PRO A 342 -14.54 -8.76 -5.74
C PRO A 342 -15.99 -8.50 -5.32
N ALA A 343 -16.92 -8.71 -6.26
CA ALA A 343 -18.32 -8.87 -5.90
C ALA A 343 -18.49 -10.19 -5.12
N TYR A 344 -19.14 -10.12 -3.95
CA TYR A 344 -19.28 -11.29 -3.09
C TYR A 344 -20.40 -12.21 -3.58
N CYS A 345 -21.56 -11.64 -3.91
CA CYS A 345 -22.73 -12.40 -4.27
C CYS A 345 -23.65 -11.62 -5.20
N LEU A 346 -24.23 -12.33 -6.17
CA LEU A 346 -25.34 -11.86 -6.99
C LEU A 346 -26.52 -12.81 -6.76
N ASN A 347 -27.52 -12.36 -5.99
CA ASN A 347 -28.70 -13.14 -5.65
C ASN A 347 -29.86 -12.79 -6.59
N VAL A 348 -30.21 -13.73 -7.47
CA VAL A 348 -31.30 -13.56 -8.45
C VAL A 348 -32.54 -14.31 -8.01
N THR A 349 -33.65 -13.58 -7.91
CA THR A 349 -35.00 -14.15 -7.74
C THR A 349 -35.86 -13.76 -8.93
N SER A 350 -36.50 -14.75 -9.55
CA SER A 350 -37.37 -14.54 -10.70
C SER A 350 -38.84 -14.75 -10.32
N ASN A 351 -39.70 -13.85 -10.76
CA ASN A 351 -41.12 -14.15 -10.95
C ASN A 351 -41.44 -14.18 -12.46
N SER A 352 -42.69 -14.44 -12.84
CA SER A 352 -43.03 -14.64 -14.27
C SER A 352 -42.69 -13.47 -15.21
N ARG A 353 -42.47 -12.23 -14.71
CA ARG A 353 -42.31 -11.01 -15.53
C ARG A 353 -41.21 -10.05 -15.07
N THR A 354 -40.56 -10.36 -13.96
CA THR A 354 -39.52 -9.54 -13.35
C THR A 354 -38.45 -10.44 -12.77
N ILE A 355 -37.21 -10.07 -12.99
CA ILE A 355 -36.08 -10.54 -12.20
C ILE A 355 -35.72 -9.46 -11.19
N LYS A 356 -35.56 -9.87 -9.94
CA LYS A 356 -34.92 -9.07 -8.89
C LYS A 356 -33.51 -9.63 -8.70
N ALA A 357 -32.52 -8.79 -8.99
CA ALA A 357 -31.11 -9.09 -8.74
C ALA A 357 -30.62 -8.27 -7.55
N LEU A 358 -29.99 -8.90 -6.57
CA LEU A 358 -29.36 -8.26 -5.41
C LEU A 358 -27.84 -8.45 -5.51
N LEU A 359 -27.10 -7.37 -5.70
CA LEU A 359 -25.64 -7.37 -5.69
C LEU A 359 -25.13 -7.04 -4.28
N ILE A 360 -24.30 -7.92 -3.75
CA ILE A 360 -23.65 -7.79 -2.45
C ILE A 360 -22.15 -7.71 -2.71
N GLY A 361 -21.52 -6.63 -2.25
CA GLY A 361 -20.08 -6.45 -2.31
C GLY A 361 -19.37 -7.23 -1.22
N ASN A 362 -18.07 -7.55 -1.39
CA ASN A 362 -17.28 -8.14 -0.32
C ASN A 362 -16.77 -7.12 0.73
N ASN A 363 -17.23 -5.89 0.59
CA ASN A 363 -16.88 -4.75 1.43
C ASN A 363 -18.14 -4.20 2.08
N SER A 364 -18.00 -3.82 3.35
CA SER A 364 -19.03 -3.28 4.20
C SER A 364 -19.28 -1.79 3.92
N VAL A 365 -18.29 -0.92 3.73
CA VAL A 365 -18.54 0.55 3.58
C VAL A 365 -17.77 1.11 2.40
N ALA A 366 -18.38 2.03 1.64
CA ALA A 366 -17.73 2.79 0.55
C ALA A 366 -16.95 1.92 -0.46
N ASN A 367 -17.31 0.63 -0.54
CA ASN A 367 -16.50 -0.40 -1.19
C ASN A 367 -15.00 -0.28 -0.89
N ALA A 368 -14.64 0.03 0.35
CA ALA A 368 -13.29 0.25 0.85
C ALA A 368 -12.98 -0.65 2.06
N PHE A 369 -13.98 -0.86 2.90
CA PHE A 369 -13.81 -1.51 4.20
C PHE A 369 -14.35 -2.93 4.20
N ASN A 370 -13.71 -3.84 4.91
CA ASN A 370 -14.34 -5.06 5.39
C ASN A 370 -14.23 -5.10 6.92
N SER A 371 -15.34 -5.31 7.60
CA SER A 371 -15.41 -5.38 9.06
C SER A 371 -16.59 -6.25 9.50
N PRO A 372 -16.43 -7.11 10.52
CA PRO A 372 -17.54 -7.84 11.12
C PRO A 372 -18.50 -6.92 11.90
N ASP A 373 -18.01 -5.82 12.49
CA ASP A 373 -18.78 -4.94 13.38
C ASP A 373 -18.54 -3.47 13.01
N ILE A 374 -19.09 -3.09 11.86
CA ILE A 374 -18.92 -1.74 11.29
C ILE A 374 -19.59 -0.64 12.12
N ASP A 375 -20.60 -0.97 12.92
CA ASP A 375 -21.40 0.00 13.71
C ASP A 375 -20.57 0.71 14.80
N ASN A 376 -19.40 0.17 15.14
CA ASN A 376 -18.46 0.74 16.10
C ASN A 376 -17.44 1.69 15.44
N LEU A 377 -17.45 1.83 14.11
CA LEU A 377 -16.65 2.82 13.41
C LEU A 377 -17.36 4.17 13.43
N VAL A 378 -16.60 5.23 13.70
CA VAL A 378 -17.07 6.60 13.60
C VAL A 378 -16.59 7.19 12.28
N PHE A 379 -17.50 7.74 11.49
CA PHE A 379 -17.21 8.45 10.25
C PHE A 379 -17.57 9.93 10.40
N ASP A 380 -16.66 10.83 10.05
CA ASP A 380 -16.86 12.29 10.11
C ASP A 380 -16.18 12.96 8.91
N ASN A 381 -16.90 13.71 8.09
CA ASN A 381 -16.38 14.28 6.84
C ASN A 381 -15.63 13.26 5.94
N VAL A 382 -16.29 12.16 5.57
CA VAL A 382 -15.71 11.11 4.72
C VAL A 382 -16.37 11.10 3.35
N THR A 383 -15.57 11.23 2.29
CA THR A 383 -16.04 11.26 0.90
C THR A 383 -15.94 9.89 0.22
N TYR A 384 -17.02 9.44 -0.45
CA TYR A 384 -17.07 8.14 -1.14
C TYR A 384 -18.09 8.14 -2.30
N TRP A 385 -18.11 7.09 -3.14
CA TRP A 385 -19.17 6.92 -4.16
C TRP A 385 -20.48 6.40 -3.56
N GLY A 386 -21.54 7.20 -3.69
CA GLY A 386 -22.93 6.83 -3.42
C GLY A 386 -23.74 6.54 -4.70
N GLU A 387 -25.05 6.32 -4.55
CA GLU A 387 -25.98 5.91 -5.63
C GLU A 387 -25.96 6.86 -6.85
N ASN A 388 -25.76 8.16 -6.61
CA ASN A 388 -25.86 9.21 -7.62
C ASN A 388 -24.54 9.96 -7.86
N GLY A 389 -23.40 9.38 -7.47
CA GLY A 389 -22.09 10.02 -7.55
C GLY A 389 -21.42 10.19 -6.19
N LEU A 390 -20.47 11.11 -6.08
CA LEU A 390 -19.75 11.38 -4.84
C LEU A 390 -20.69 11.94 -3.76
N VAL A 391 -20.55 11.44 -2.55
CA VAL A 391 -21.29 11.87 -1.35
C VAL A 391 -20.34 11.98 -0.18
N ASN A 392 -20.74 12.75 0.85
CA ASN A 392 -20.01 12.88 2.10
C ASN A 392 -20.86 12.36 3.27
N THR A 393 -20.21 11.81 4.29
CA THR A 393 -20.90 11.28 5.48
C THR A 393 -21.64 12.34 6.29
N ASP A 394 -21.25 13.61 6.17
CA ASP A 394 -21.96 14.74 6.80
C ASP A 394 -23.36 14.93 6.19
N ASP A 395 -23.55 14.48 4.94
CA ASP A 395 -24.83 14.51 4.24
C ASP A 395 -25.62 13.20 4.44
N ILE A 396 -24.95 12.05 4.24
CA ILE A 396 -25.58 10.71 4.22
C ILE A 396 -24.62 9.66 4.78
N LEU A 397 -25.05 8.94 5.82
CA LEU A 397 -24.32 7.78 6.36
C LEU A 397 -24.15 6.69 5.30
N PRO A 398 -22.97 6.05 5.21
CA PRO A 398 -22.69 5.06 4.19
C PRO A 398 -23.59 3.84 4.35
N ILE A 399 -24.14 3.37 3.22
CA ILE A 399 -24.93 2.15 3.22
C ILE A 399 -24.00 0.96 3.21
N ILE A 400 -24.28 0.04 4.12
CA ILE A 400 -23.34 -1.00 4.47
C ILE A 400 -23.60 -2.27 3.66
N GLY A 401 -22.59 -2.76 2.94
CA GLY A 401 -22.51 -4.14 2.45
C GLY A 401 -23.25 -4.43 1.14
N VAL A 402 -23.83 -3.43 0.48
CA VAL A 402 -24.61 -3.62 -0.75
C VAL A 402 -24.02 -2.83 -1.90
N GLY A 403 -23.97 -3.46 -3.09
CA GLY A 403 -23.44 -2.83 -4.29
C GLY A 403 -24.43 -1.85 -4.89
N SER A 404 -24.66 -0.72 -4.23
CA SER A 404 -25.53 0.39 -4.68
C SER A 404 -24.91 1.12 -5.89
N GLY A 405 -25.76 1.67 -6.77
CA GLY A 405 -25.31 2.44 -7.94
C GLY A 405 -24.64 1.60 -9.03
N GLN A 406 -24.73 0.27 -8.95
CA GLN A 406 -24.08 -0.66 -9.87
C GLN A 406 -25.02 -1.09 -11.00
N LYS A 407 -24.48 -1.16 -12.22
CA LYS A 407 -25.26 -1.59 -13.39
C LYS A 407 -25.36 -3.11 -13.44
N ILE A 408 -26.57 -3.63 -13.40
CA ILE A 408 -26.87 -5.06 -13.59
C ILE A 408 -27.50 -5.26 -14.96
N ILE A 409 -27.01 -6.26 -15.69
CA ILE A 409 -27.49 -6.62 -17.02
C ILE A 409 -28.22 -7.96 -16.93
N LEU A 410 -29.35 -8.06 -17.62
CA LEU A 410 -30.12 -9.28 -17.83
C LEU A 410 -30.18 -9.59 -19.32
N GLU A 411 -29.82 -10.82 -19.66
CA GLU A 411 -30.01 -11.42 -20.96
C GLU A 411 -30.94 -12.64 -20.83
N ILE A 412 -31.97 -12.69 -21.65
CA ILE A 412 -32.94 -13.80 -21.68
C ILE A 412 -32.84 -14.49 -23.03
N TYR A 413 -32.81 -15.81 -23.01
CA TYR A 413 -32.60 -16.66 -24.16
C TYR A 413 -33.79 -17.60 -24.37
N LYS A 414 -34.11 -17.85 -25.65
CA LYS A 414 -35.05 -18.88 -26.08
C LYS A 414 -34.37 -19.73 -27.13
N ASP A 415 -34.32 -21.05 -26.91
CA ASP A 415 -33.66 -22.00 -27.80
C ASP A 415 -32.20 -21.56 -28.13
N ASN A 416 -31.46 -21.13 -27.10
CA ASN A 416 -30.09 -20.59 -27.18
C ASN A 416 -29.91 -19.33 -28.04
N LYS A 417 -30.99 -18.62 -28.39
CA LYS A 417 -30.93 -17.32 -29.07
C LYS A 417 -31.36 -16.21 -28.12
N LEU A 418 -30.63 -15.10 -28.13
CA LEU A 418 -30.95 -13.93 -27.33
C LEU A 418 -32.34 -13.42 -27.72
N ALA A 419 -33.28 -13.49 -26.79
CA ALA A 419 -34.65 -13.07 -26.96
C ALA A 419 -34.89 -11.66 -26.40
N TYR A 420 -34.17 -11.29 -25.34
CA TYR A 420 -34.29 -9.98 -24.71
C TYR A 420 -33.04 -9.60 -23.92
N LYS A 421 -32.70 -8.31 -23.88
CA LYS A 421 -31.62 -7.75 -23.07
C LYS A 421 -32.08 -6.44 -22.44
N ILE A 422 -31.81 -6.26 -21.16
CA ILE A 422 -32.09 -5.04 -20.41
C ILE A 422 -31.02 -4.84 -19.35
N SER A 423 -30.80 -3.61 -18.91
CA SER A 423 -30.02 -3.31 -17.71
C SER A 423 -30.78 -2.37 -16.79
N ASN A 424 -30.44 -2.41 -15.51
CA ASN A 424 -30.91 -1.43 -14.54
C ASN A 424 -29.80 -1.15 -13.50
N ILE A 425 -29.86 -0.02 -12.83
CA ILE A 425 -28.95 0.34 -11.75
C ILE A 425 -29.50 -0.19 -10.43
N THR A 426 -28.64 -0.71 -9.56
CA THR A 426 -29.02 -1.12 -8.22
C THR A 426 -29.39 0.09 -7.38
N ASP A 427 -30.48 -0.03 -6.63
CA ASP A 427 -30.86 0.95 -5.64
C ASP A 427 -29.90 0.95 -4.44
N LYS A 428 -30.21 1.82 -3.48
CA LYS A 428 -29.53 1.91 -2.20
C LYS A 428 -29.37 0.59 -1.42
N ASN A 429 -30.21 -0.43 -1.69
CA ASN A 429 -30.14 -1.75 -1.05
C ASN A 429 -29.42 -2.79 -1.93
N GLY A 430 -28.75 -2.35 -3.00
CA GLY A 430 -28.09 -3.23 -3.97
C GLY A 430 -29.06 -3.96 -4.90
N ILE A 431 -30.32 -3.54 -5.00
CA ILE A 431 -31.35 -4.25 -5.76
C ILE A 431 -31.58 -3.60 -7.13
N ALA A 432 -31.45 -4.39 -8.20
CA ALA A 432 -31.89 -4.04 -9.54
C ALA A 432 -33.13 -4.85 -9.93
N LEU A 433 -34.21 -4.15 -10.30
CA LEU A 433 -35.43 -4.77 -10.84
C LEU A 433 -35.41 -4.72 -12.37
N LEU A 434 -35.41 -5.90 -13.00
CA LEU A 434 -35.28 -6.09 -14.44
C LEU A 434 -36.58 -6.65 -15.00
N ASN A 435 -37.40 -5.77 -15.59
CA ASN A 435 -38.74 -6.10 -16.07
C ASN A 435 -38.74 -6.52 -17.54
N TYR A 436 -39.50 -7.57 -17.87
CA TYR A 436 -39.65 -8.09 -19.23
C TYR A 436 -41.12 -8.45 -19.57
N PRO A 437 -42.07 -7.50 -19.43
CA PRO A 437 -43.50 -7.74 -19.67
C PRO A 437 -43.83 -8.14 -21.11
N GLN A 438 -42.97 -7.81 -22.08
CA GLN A 438 -43.17 -8.02 -23.52
C GLN A 438 -42.92 -9.44 -24.01
N LEU A 439 -42.31 -10.32 -23.21
CA LEU A 439 -42.02 -11.68 -23.66
C LEU A 439 -43.29 -12.53 -23.83
N ASP A 440 -43.35 -13.36 -24.86
CA ASP A 440 -44.47 -14.28 -25.03
C ASP A 440 -44.47 -15.39 -23.97
N PRO A 441 -45.63 -15.99 -23.66
CA PRO A 441 -45.68 -17.21 -22.85
C PRO A 441 -44.77 -18.30 -23.39
N GLY A 442 -44.01 -18.95 -22.51
CA GLY A 442 -43.01 -19.94 -22.88
C GLY A 442 -41.98 -20.16 -21.79
N ASN A 443 -41.05 -21.08 -22.05
CA ASN A 443 -39.89 -21.33 -21.19
C ASN A 443 -38.67 -20.63 -21.80
N TYR A 444 -37.86 -20.03 -20.93
CA TYR A 444 -36.67 -19.28 -21.27
C TYR A 444 -35.55 -19.62 -20.29
N THR A 445 -34.30 -19.42 -20.71
CA THR A 445 -33.16 -19.32 -19.81
C THR A 445 -32.75 -17.86 -19.65
N TYR A 446 -32.05 -17.52 -18.58
CA TYR A 446 -31.50 -16.18 -18.39
C TYR A 446 -30.06 -16.22 -17.91
N LEU A 447 -29.36 -15.12 -18.13
CA LEU A 447 -28.09 -14.75 -17.53
C LEU A 447 -28.23 -13.33 -16.95
N VAL A 448 -27.96 -13.18 -15.67
CA VAL A 448 -27.85 -11.87 -15.00
C VAL A 448 -26.41 -11.68 -14.59
N TYR A 449 -25.83 -10.52 -14.87
CA TYR A 449 -24.44 -10.25 -14.52
C TYR A 449 -24.18 -8.78 -14.20
N HIS A 450 -23.08 -8.56 -13.49
CA HIS A 450 -22.41 -7.29 -13.29
C HIS A 450 -21.08 -7.35 -14.06
N GLU A 451 -20.79 -6.33 -14.88
CA GLU A 451 -19.52 -6.21 -15.60
C GLU A 451 -18.41 -5.74 -14.66
N ASP A 452 -17.15 -6.08 -14.95
CA ASP A 452 -16.02 -5.57 -14.16
C ASP A 452 -15.90 -4.04 -14.27
N ASN A 453 -15.71 -3.33 -13.16
CA ASN A 453 -15.53 -1.88 -13.14
C ASN A 453 -14.50 -1.42 -12.08
N SER A 454 -14.44 -0.11 -11.79
CA SER A 454 -13.51 0.45 -10.79
C SER A 454 -13.89 0.12 -9.33
N TYR A 455 -15.08 -0.44 -9.11
CA TYR A 455 -15.62 -0.75 -7.79
C TYR A 455 -15.68 -2.27 -7.55
N TYR A 456 -16.45 -2.99 -8.37
CA TYR A 456 -16.65 -4.42 -8.20
C TYR A 456 -16.11 -5.24 -9.36
N GLY A 457 -15.57 -6.39 -8.99
CA GLY A 457 -15.29 -7.49 -9.92
C GLY A 457 -16.54 -7.97 -10.67
N TYR A 458 -16.29 -8.66 -11.79
CA TYR A 458 -17.33 -9.38 -12.53
C TYR A 458 -18.02 -10.46 -11.69
N ILE A 459 -19.34 -10.60 -11.82
CA ILE A 459 -20.12 -11.70 -11.24
C ILE A 459 -21.38 -11.99 -12.06
N GLU A 460 -21.79 -13.26 -12.14
CA GLU A 460 -22.96 -13.68 -12.90
C GLU A 460 -23.78 -14.77 -12.21
N GLN A 461 -25.05 -14.88 -12.60
CA GLN A 461 -25.94 -15.97 -12.24
C GLN A 461 -26.89 -16.28 -13.39
N SER A 462 -27.07 -17.57 -13.68
CA SER A 462 -28.02 -18.05 -14.69
C SER A 462 -29.19 -18.83 -14.08
N GLY A 463 -30.25 -19.01 -14.86
CA GLY A 463 -31.40 -19.78 -14.43
C GLY A 463 -32.48 -19.93 -15.51
N ASN A 464 -33.67 -20.34 -15.08
CA ASN A 464 -34.81 -20.61 -15.95
C ASN A 464 -36.01 -19.73 -15.58
N ILE A 465 -36.77 -19.28 -16.57
CA ILE A 465 -38.04 -18.56 -16.40
C ILE A 465 -39.14 -19.30 -17.15
N SER A 466 -40.30 -19.47 -16.52
CA SER A 466 -41.52 -19.90 -17.20
C SER A 466 -42.55 -18.78 -17.17
N ILE A 467 -42.95 -18.32 -18.35
CA ILE A 467 -43.97 -17.28 -18.51
C ILE A 467 -45.30 -17.97 -18.81
N PRO A 468 -46.26 -17.97 -17.87
CA PRO A 468 -47.51 -18.68 -18.04
C PRO A 468 -48.37 -18.01 -19.11
N LYS A 469 -49.10 -18.83 -19.86
CA LYS A 469 -50.12 -18.35 -20.78
C LYS A 469 -51.33 -17.90 -19.99
N ILE A 470 -51.60 -16.59 -19.96
CA ILE A 470 -52.82 -16.06 -19.34
C ILE A 470 -54.02 -16.48 -20.19
N ALA A 471 -54.99 -17.16 -19.57
CA ALA A 471 -56.23 -17.55 -20.24
C ALA A 471 -57.01 -16.30 -20.65
N SER A 472 -57.23 -16.11 -21.96
CA SER A 472 -58.05 -15.00 -22.45
C SER A 472 -59.50 -15.13 -21.97
N LYS A 473 -59.99 -14.17 -21.19
CA LYS A 473 -61.41 -14.07 -20.82
C LYS A 473 -62.15 -13.31 -21.92
N ILE A 474 -62.95 -14.02 -22.70
CA ILE A 474 -63.86 -13.40 -23.68
C ILE A 474 -65.19 -13.14 -22.97
N ILE A 475 -65.53 -11.86 -22.78
CA ILE A 475 -66.86 -11.45 -22.31
C ILE A 475 -67.70 -11.17 -23.56
N ALA A 476 -68.63 -12.06 -23.87
CA ALA A 476 -69.62 -11.80 -24.91
C ALA A 476 -70.70 -10.84 -24.38
N LYS A 477 -71.19 -9.93 -25.23
CA LYS A 477 -72.35 -9.10 -24.89
C LYS A 477 -73.56 -10.01 -24.65
N ASN A 478 -74.38 -9.68 -23.64
CA ASN A 478 -75.64 -10.38 -23.40
C ASN A 478 -76.47 -10.39 -24.69
N LYS A 479 -76.98 -11.57 -25.05
CA LYS A 479 -77.86 -11.74 -26.20
C LYS A 479 -79.14 -12.39 -25.71
N SER A 480 -80.23 -11.63 -25.78
CA SER A 480 -81.56 -12.10 -25.43
C SER A 480 -82.22 -12.76 -26.64
N PHE A 481 -82.94 -13.86 -26.41
CA PHE A 481 -83.69 -14.57 -27.44
C PHE A 481 -85.12 -14.75 -26.96
N ASN A 482 -86.10 -14.45 -27.81
CA ASN A 482 -87.50 -14.75 -27.52
C ASN A 482 -87.74 -16.25 -27.74
N LEU A 483 -88.20 -16.94 -26.70
CA LEU A 483 -88.59 -18.36 -26.77
C LEU A 483 -89.96 -18.48 -27.42
N ILE A 484 -90.03 -18.96 -28.67
CA ILE A 484 -91.30 -19.05 -29.43
C ILE A 484 -91.79 -20.51 -29.56
N SER A 485 -91.05 -21.52 -29.10
CA SER A 485 -91.58 -22.90 -28.94
C SER A 485 -90.78 -23.75 -27.97
N SER A 486 -91.43 -24.78 -27.39
CA SER A 486 -90.95 -25.57 -26.25
C SER A 486 -89.85 -26.59 -26.55
N THR A 487 -89.27 -26.65 -27.74
CA THR A 487 -88.21 -27.64 -28.07
C THR A 487 -87.30 -27.14 -29.19
N LYS A 488 -86.20 -26.45 -28.84
CA LYS A 488 -85.02 -26.34 -29.70
C LYS A 488 -83.74 -26.46 -28.88
N ILE A 489 -82.80 -27.26 -29.41
CA ILE A 489 -81.42 -27.33 -28.93
C ILE A 489 -80.68 -26.13 -29.54
N TYR A 490 -80.18 -25.23 -28.69
CA TYR A 490 -79.35 -24.11 -29.13
C TYR A 490 -77.87 -24.51 -29.08
N SER A 491 -77.12 -24.25 -30.15
CA SER A 491 -75.66 -24.37 -30.15
C SER A 491 -75.03 -22.98 -30.17
N ILE A 492 -74.02 -22.77 -29.33
CA ILE A 492 -73.28 -21.52 -29.25
C ILE A 492 -71.86 -21.79 -29.76
N VAL A 493 -71.50 -21.13 -30.86
CA VAL A 493 -70.16 -21.19 -31.44
C VAL A 493 -69.50 -19.82 -31.29
N LEU A 494 -68.40 -19.77 -30.55
CA LEU A 494 -67.57 -18.56 -30.45
C LEU A 494 -66.65 -18.49 -31.67
N LYS A 495 -66.61 -17.34 -32.33
CA LYS A 495 -65.72 -17.04 -33.46
C LYS A 495 -64.88 -15.81 -33.16
N ASP A 496 -63.70 -15.71 -33.76
CA ASP A 496 -62.89 -14.48 -33.73
C ASP A 496 -63.40 -13.42 -34.74
N ASN A 497 -62.74 -12.26 -34.78
CA ASN A 497 -63.10 -11.15 -35.66
C ASN A 497 -62.94 -11.46 -37.16
N ASN A 498 -62.26 -12.56 -37.49
CA ASN A 498 -62.10 -13.08 -38.85
C ASN A 498 -63.06 -14.27 -39.12
N ASN A 499 -64.08 -14.44 -38.27
CA ASN A 499 -65.11 -15.47 -38.38
C ASN A 499 -64.61 -16.92 -38.20
N LYS A 500 -63.41 -17.12 -37.64
CA LYS A 500 -62.81 -18.44 -37.39
C LYS A 500 -63.28 -19.00 -36.05
N VAL A 501 -63.68 -20.27 -36.03
CA VAL A 501 -64.19 -20.94 -34.82
C VAL A 501 -63.10 -21.08 -33.76
N LEU A 502 -63.40 -20.63 -32.55
CA LEU A 502 -62.55 -20.79 -31.38
C LEU A 502 -62.72 -22.22 -30.82
N LYS A 503 -61.72 -23.08 -31.02
CA LYS A 503 -61.70 -24.45 -30.50
C LYS A 503 -61.45 -24.50 -28.98
N ASN A 504 -61.90 -25.57 -28.33
CA ASN A 504 -61.69 -25.88 -26.90
C ASN A 504 -62.16 -24.77 -25.93
N LYS A 505 -63.38 -24.28 -26.11
CA LYS A 505 -63.99 -23.24 -25.25
C LYS A 505 -65.15 -23.82 -24.44
N LYS A 506 -65.24 -23.46 -23.16
CA LYS A 506 -66.38 -23.75 -22.29
C LYS A 506 -67.32 -22.54 -22.29
N VAL A 507 -68.54 -22.72 -22.78
CA VAL A 507 -69.60 -21.69 -22.72
C VAL A 507 -70.48 -22.00 -21.51
N ILE A 508 -70.54 -21.09 -20.54
CA ILE A 508 -71.45 -21.22 -19.39
C ILE A 508 -72.66 -20.34 -19.67
N LEU A 509 -73.81 -20.96 -19.84
CA LEU A 509 -75.10 -20.28 -19.87
C LEU A 509 -75.56 -20.07 -18.43
N LYS A 510 -75.71 -18.81 -18.02
CA LYS A 510 -76.50 -18.47 -16.84
C LYS A 510 -77.91 -18.17 -17.35
N LEU A 511 -78.82 -19.11 -17.13
CA LEU A 511 -80.24 -18.96 -17.45
C LEU A 511 -80.93 -18.11 -16.39
#